data_AF-T1D591-F1
#
_entry.id   AF-T1D591-F1
#
_cell.length_a   1.000
_cell.length_b   1.000
_cell.length_c   1.000
_cell.angle_alpha   90.00
_cell.angle_beta   90.00
_cell.angle_gamma   90.00
#
_symmetry.space_group_name_H-M   'P 1'
#
loop_
_entity.id
_entity.type
_entity.pdbx_description
1 polymer ?
#
loop_
_entity_poly.entity_id
_entity_poly.type
_entity_poly.pdbx_seq_one_letter_code
_entity_poly.pdbx_strand_id
1 'polypeptide(L)'
;MKNLLFLSLLALAVKCSSALYEFQACTKEVQGIDKSALCKVAKFKADASTPNADRFYECVLTRLEYLNPKTGELYQNGEYLARGMSRFGMRKVDALKAINNCKGSAGSSIKPIGYVLCLLRDGKTKNAFQQLMKSRDEDFFRTQCKN
;
A
#
# COMPACT_ATOMS: atom_id res chain seq x y z
N MET A 1 3.94 17.68 -45.25
CA MET A 1 4.31 16.65 -44.25
C MET A 1 4.95 17.25 -42.99
N LYS A 2 4.47 18.39 -42.46
CA LYS A 2 4.91 18.95 -41.17
C LYS A 2 3.84 18.88 -40.06
N ASN A 3 2.57 18.71 -40.45
CA ASN A 3 1.45 18.68 -39.50
C ASN A 3 1.17 17.29 -38.91
N LEU A 4 1.78 16.22 -39.46
CA LEU A 4 1.68 14.85 -38.93
C LEU A 4 2.64 14.59 -37.76
N LEU A 5 3.69 15.42 -37.60
CA LEU A 5 4.67 15.28 -36.51
C LEU A 5 4.20 15.94 -35.20
N PHE A 6 3.20 16.83 -35.24
CA PHE A 6 2.66 17.45 -34.03
C PHE A 6 1.59 16.60 -33.35
N LEU A 7 0.92 15.69 -34.08
CA LEU A 7 -0.08 14.78 -33.52
C LEU A 7 0.54 13.63 -32.72
N SER A 8 1.77 13.21 -33.04
CA SER A 8 2.48 12.16 -32.29
C SER A 8 3.09 12.66 -30.98
N LEU A 9 3.36 13.95 -30.84
CA LEU A 9 3.85 14.55 -29.58
C LEU A 9 2.74 14.73 -28.54
N LEU A 10 1.48 14.84 -28.95
CA LEU A 10 0.34 14.94 -28.03
C LEU A 10 -0.07 13.59 -27.41
N ALA A 11 0.28 12.48 -28.07
CA ALA A 11 -0.03 11.12 -27.57
C ALA A 11 0.87 10.67 -26.40
N LEU A 12 1.98 11.37 -26.11
CA LEU A 12 2.84 11.06 -24.96
C LEU A 12 2.46 11.80 -23.67
N ALA A 13 1.54 12.76 -23.71
CA ALA A 13 1.16 13.56 -22.53
C ALA A 13 0.08 12.91 -21.65
N VAL A 14 -0.51 11.78 -22.08
CA VAL A 14 -1.56 11.08 -21.33
C VAL A 14 -1.04 9.72 -20.82
N LYS A 15 0.13 9.71 -20.19
CA LYS A 15 0.30 8.78 -19.05
C LYS A 15 -0.32 9.47 -17.85
N CYS A 16 -1.65 9.54 -17.84
CA CYS A 16 -2.42 9.94 -16.68
C CYS A 16 -1.86 9.17 -15.48
N SER A 17 -1.19 9.91 -14.60
CA SER A 17 -0.98 9.53 -13.22
C SER A 17 -2.37 9.41 -12.62
N SER A 18 -3.01 8.24 -12.78
CA SER A 18 -4.08 7.86 -11.88
C SER A 18 -3.45 7.79 -10.50
N ALA A 19 -3.63 8.86 -9.72
CA ALA A 19 -3.55 8.71 -8.27
C ALA A 19 -4.45 7.51 -7.96
N LEU A 20 -3.86 6.44 -7.42
CA LEU A 20 -4.56 5.20 -7.16
C LEU A 20 -5.33 5.44 -5.86
N TYR A 21 -6.58 5.88 -5.96
CA TYR A 21 -7.46 6.20 -4.83
C TYR A 21 -7.89 4.94 -4.04
N GLU A 22 -7.02 3.93 -3.91
CA GLU A 22 -7.37 2.65 -3.32
C GLU A 22 -7.65 2.76 -1.82
N PHE A 23 -6.98 3.67 -1.10
CA PHE A 23 -7.28 3.90 0.30
C PHE A 23 -8.66 4.55 0.44
N GLN A 24 -8.96 5.56 -0.37
CA GLN A 24 -10.28 6.21 -0.40
C GLN A 24 -11.39 5.25 -0.84
N ALA A 25 -11.14 4.35 -1.78
CA ALA A 25 -12.11 3.32 -2.17
C ALA A 25 -12.44 2.41 -0.97
N CYS A 26 -11.41 1.98 -0.24
CA CYS A 26 -11.58 1.14 0.94
C CYS A 26 -12.29 1.83 2.12
N THR A 27 -12.30 3.18 2.20
CA THR A 27 -13.12 3.87 3.22
C THR A 27 -14.61 3.68 3.00
N LYS A 28 -15.02 3.45 1.74
CA LYS A 28 -16.44 3.23 1.36
C LYS A 28 -16.83 1.77 1.47
N GLU A 29 -15.91 0.85 1.19
CA GLU A 29 -16.18 -0.60 1.16
C GLU A 29 -16.15 -1.23 2.55
N VAL A 30 -15.30 -0.75 3.45
CA VAL A 30 -15.18 -1.32 4.79
C VAL A 30 -16.21 -0.71 5.73
N GLN A 31 -17.35 -1.39 5.86
CA GLN A 31 -18.42 -0.98 6.76
C GLN A 31 -17.91 -0.88 8.21
N GLY A 32 -18.28 0.20 8.89
CA GLY A 32 -18.00 0.40 10.31
C GLY A 32 -16.58 0.83 10.64
N ILE A 33 -15.74 1.17 9.67
CA ILE A 33 -14.48 1.88 9.96
C ILE A 33 -14.78 3.38 10.16
N ASP A 34 -14.48 3.90 11.35
CA ASP A 34 -14.75 5.29 11.69
C ASP A 34 -13.59 6.23 11.33
N LYS A 35 -13.85 7.55 11.42
CA LYS A 35 -12.85 8.59 11.12
C LYS A 35 -11.60 8.48 12.03
N SER A 36 -11.75 8.02 13.28
CA SER A 36 -10.65 7.87 14.24
C SER A 36 -9.72 6.73 13.82
N ALA A 37 -10.27 5.57 13.47
CA ALA A 37 -9.56 4.42 12.94
C ALA A 37 -8.87 4.77 11.62
N LEU A 38 -9.57 5.44 10.69
CA LEU A 38 -8.98 5.90 9.44
C LEU A 38 -7.83 6.89 9.65
N CYS A 39 -7.94 7.79 10.64
CA CYS A 39 -6.84 8.69 10.96
C CYS A 39 -5.64 7.95 11.58
N LYS A 40 -5.86 6.91 12.39
CA LYS A 40 -4.78 6.02 12.85
C LYS A 40 -4.10 5.33 11.66
N VAL A 41 -4.85 4.83 10.69
CA VAL A 41 -4.31 4.23 9.45
C VAL A 41 -3.48 5.24 8.66
N ALA A 42 -4.01 6.44 8.41
CA ALA A 42 -3.31 7.50 7.68
C ALA A 42 -2.01 7.96 8.38
N LYS A 43 -1.95 7.86 9.71
CA LYS A 43 -0.75 8.16 10.49
C LYS A 43 0.19 6.96 10.69
N PHE A 44 -0.13 5.79 10.12
CA PHE A 44 0.57 4.53 10.36
C PHE A 44 0.67 4.18 11.85
N LYS A 45 -0.43 4.40 12.58
CA LYS A 45 -0.61 4.15 14.02
C LYS A 45 -1.73 3.16 14.31
N ALA A 46 -2.36 2.60 13.28
CA ALA A 46 -3.33 1.51 13.47
C ALA A 46 -2.61 0.24 13.91
N ASP A 47 -3.26 -0.53 14.76
CA ASP A 47 -2.78 -1.79 15.32
C ASP A 47 -3.93 -2.82 15.38
N ALA A 48 -3.67 -3.98 15.98
CA ALA A 48 -4.67 -5.04 16.12
C ALA A 48 -5.90 -4.63 16.95
N SER A 49 -5.81 -3.59 17.79
CA SER A 49 -6.92 -3.07 18.58
C SER A 49 -7.75 -2.03 17.83
N THR A 50 -7.27 -1.55 16.69
CA THR A 50 -7.94 -0.50 15.91
C THR A 50 -9.14 -1.11 15.16
N PRO A 51 -10.38 -0.64 15.43
CA PRO A 51 -11.58 -1.22 14.83
C PRO A 51 -11.51 -1.25 13.30
N ASN A 52 -11.82 -2.42 12.71
CA ASN A 52 -11.85 -2.66 11.27
C ASN A 52 -10.55 -2.37 10.49
N ALA A 53 -9.43 -2.08 11.16
CA ALA A 53 -8.16 -1.80 10.48
C ALA A 53 -7.63 -3.01 9.69
N ASP A 54 -7.84 -4.23 10.17
CA ASP A 54 -7.45 -5.46 9.46
C ASP A 54 -8.17 -5.59 8.12
N ARG A 55 -9.51 -5.47 8.14
CA ARG A 55 -10.34 -5.50 6.92
C ARG A 55 -9.99 -4.34 5.97
N PHE A 56 -9.65 -3.18 6.52
CA PHE A 56 -9.22 -2.03 5.72
C PHE A 56 -7.89 -2.28 5.01
N TYR A 57 -6.88 -2.80 5.71
CA TYR A 57 -5.60 -3.14 5.08
C TYR A 57 -5.74 -4.32 4.10
N GLU A 58 -6.60 -5.30 4.38
CA GLU A 58 -6.93 -6.36 3.43
C GLU A 58 -7.51 -5.79 2.13
N CYS A 59 -8.50 -4.90 2.22
CA CYS A 59 -9.06 -4.20 1.07
C CYS A 59 -7.97 -3.47 0.28
N VAL A 60 -7.18 -2.62 0.95
CA VAL A 60 -6.14 -1.82 0.30
C VAL A 60 -5.09 -2.70 -0.39
N LEU A 61 -4.58 -3.71 0.30
CA LEU A 61 -3.54 -4.58 -0.26
C LEU A 61 -4.06 -5.46 -1.39
N THR A 62 -5.35 -5.82 -1.38
CA THR A 62 -6.00 -6.53 -2.49
C THR A 62 -6.10 -5.64 -3.73
N ARG A 63 -6.60 -4.41 -3.58
CA ARG A 63 -6.75 -3.46 -4.68
C ARG A 63 -5.42 -3.02 -5.29
N LEU A 64 -4.38 -2.94 -4.46
CA LEU A 64 -3.01 -2.69 -4.91
C LEU A 64 -2.32 -3.91 -5.53
N GLU A 65 -3.04 -5.04 -5.65
CA GLU A 65 -2.50 -6.32 -6.16
C GLU A 65 -1.25 -6.78 -5.38
N TYR A 66 -1.20 -6.48 -4.08
CA TYR A 66 -0.17 -7.00 -3.18
C TYR A 66 -0.63 -8.26 -2.45
N LEU A 67 -1.93 -8.41 -2.23
CA LEU A 67 -2.54 -9.54 -1.55
C LEU A 67 -3.51 -10.26 -2.49
N ASN A 68 -3.41 -11.58 -2.55
CA ASN A 68 -4.38 -12.42 -3.24
C ASN A 68 -5.60 -12.65 -2.32
N PRO A 69 -6.80 -12.17 -2.70
CA PRO A 69 -7.98 -12.26 -1.85
C PRO A 69 -8.50 -13.70 -1.69
N LYS A 70 -8.10 -14.63 -2.58
CA LYS A 70 -8.52 -16.03 -2.50
C LYS A 70 -7.67 -16.83 -1.50
N THR A 71 -6.38 -16.52 -1.42
CA THR A 71 -5.43 -17.27 -0.58
C THR A 71 -5.05 -16.54 0.69
N GLY A 72 -5.29 -15.22 0.77
CA GLY A 72 -4.78 -14.38 1.86
C GLY A 72 -3.26 -14.22 1.84
N GLU A 73 -2.59 -14.62 0.75
CA GLU A 73 -1.14 -14.55 0.62
C GLU A 73 -0.70 -13.37 -0.25
N LEU A 74 0.54 -12.90 -0.04
CA LEU A 74 1.12 -11.88 -0.91
C LEU A 74 1.34 -12.44 -2.33
N TYR A 75 0.94 -11.68 -3.35
CA TYR A 75 1.18 -12.04 -4.74
C TYR A 75 2.68 -12.23 -5.00
N GLN A 76 3.00 -13.29 -5.74
CA GLN A 76 4.37 -13.66 -6.11
C GLN A 76 5.31 -13.64 -4.89
N ASN A 77 4.86 -14.14 -3.74
CA ASN A 77 5.65 -14.16 -2.51
C ASN A 77 6.19 -12.77 -2.07
N GLY A 78 5.48 -11.69 -2.38
CA GLY A 78 5.85 -10.33 -1.98
C GLY A 78 6.72 -9.58 -2.99
N GLU A 79 6.99 -10.16 -4.16
CA GLU A 79 7.77 -9.53 -5.24
C GLU A 79 7.26 -8.15 -5.66
N TYR A 80 5.94 -7.99 -5.75
CA TYR A 80 5.33 -6.72 -6.15
C TYR A 80 5.50 -5.64 -5.09
N LEU A 81 5.35 -6.01 -3.81
CA LEU A 81 5.57 -5.12 -2.69
C LEU A 81 7.05 -4.73 -2.58
N ALA A 82 7.96 -5.69 -2.70
CA ALA A 82 9.40 -5.45 -2.69
C ALA A 82 9.86 -4.53 -3.82
N ARG A 83 9.34 -4.73 -5.03
CA ARG A 83 9.58 -3.84 -6.18
C ARG A 83 9.10 -2.42 -5.90
N GLY A 84 7.91 -2.28 -5.29
CA GLY A 84 7.38 -0.99 -4.86
C GLY A 84 8.32 -0.30 -3.87
N MET A 85 8.72 -0.99 -2.81
CA MET A 85 9.63 -0.46 -1.79
C MET A 85 11.00 -0.08 -2.37
N SER A 86 11.46 -0.79 -3.40
CA SER A 86 12.76 -0.47 -4.02
C SER A 86 12.82 0.87 -4.74
N ARG A 87 11.66 1.40 -5.14
CA ARG A 87 11.56 2.76 -5.70
C ARG A 87 11.79 3.85 -4.64
N PHE A 88 11.80 3.48 -3.36
CA PHE A 88 11.95 4.38 -2.21
C PHE A 88 13.21 4.05 -1.39
N GLY A 89 14.28 3.65 -2.08
CA GLY A 89 15.64 3.55 -1.50
C GLY A 89 15.97 2.22 -0.82
N MET A 90 15.06 1.24 -0.81
CA MET A 90 15.38 -0.10 -0.32
C MET A 90 15.92 -0.98 -1.44
N ARG A 91 16.97 -1.78 -1.22
CA ARG A 91 17.34 -2.78 -2.23
C ARG A 91 16.23 -3.83 -2.29
N LYS A 92 15.84 -4.25 -3.50
CA LYS A 92 14.78 -5.25 -3.70
C LYS A 92 15.03 -6.52 -2.87
N VAL A 93 16.27 -6.99 -2.82
CA VAL A 93 16.66 -8.19 -2.04
C VAL A 93 16.46 -7.99 -0.54
N ASP A 94 16.75 -6.79 -0.02
CA ASP A 94 16.52 -6.45 1.39
C ASP A 94 15.02 -6.39 1.70
N ALA A 95 14.22 -5.84 0.78
CA ALA A 95 12.77 -5.75 0.92
C ALA A 95 12.12 -7.14 0.93
N LEU A 96 12.52 -8.02 0.02
CA LEU A 96 12.09 -9.43 0.02
C LEU A 96 12.47 -10.14 1.32
N LYS A 97 13.70 -9.94 1.81
CA LYS A 97 14.14 -10.49 3.09
C LYS A 97 13.26 -10.00 4.25
N ALA A 98 12.95 -8.70 4.30
CA ALA A 98 12.08 -8.14 5.32
C ALA A 98 10.65 -8.74 5.26
N ILE A 99 10.07 -8.85 4.07
CA ILE A 99 8.74 -9.44 3.86
C ILE A 99 8.71 -10.91 4.30
N ASN A 100 9.74 -11.69 3.94
CA ASN A 100 9.84 -13.09 4.34
C ASN A 100 10.05 -13.26 5.85
N ASN A 101 10.81 -12.37 6.48
CA ASN A 101 10.97 -12.36 7.93
C ASN A 101 9.64 -12.09 8.65
N CYS A 102 8.76 -11.26 8.07
CA CYS A 102 7.42 -11.05 8.61
C CYS A 102 6.60 -12.35 8.64
N LYS A 103 6.65 -13.16 7.58
CA LYS A 103 6.02 -14.49 7.55
C LYS A 103 6.56 -15.38 8.68
N GLY A 104 7.88 -15.48 8.82
CA GLY A 104 8.53 -16.34 9.81
C GLY A 104 8.21 -15.98 11.26
N SER A 105 7.96 -14.70 11.56
CA SER A 105 7.65 -14.23 12.92
C SER A 105 6.21 -14.44 13.38
N ALA A 106 5.29 -14.79 12.47
CA ALA A 106 3.85 -14.85 12.74
C ALA A 106 3.24 -16.27 12.61
N GLY A 107 4.05 -17.29 12.30
CA GLY A 107 3.55 -18.64 12.02
C GLY A 107 2.93 -18.78 10.62
N SER A 108 2.25 -19.90 10.34
CA SER A 108 1.75 -20.27 9.00
C SER A 108 0.62 -19.41 8.43
N SER A 109 0.06 -18.44 9.19
CA SER A 109 -1.00 -17.56 8.70
C SER A 109 -0.87 -16.15 9.28
N ILE A 110 -0.13 -15.30 8.58
CA ILE A 110 -0.03 -13.88 8.89
C ILE A 110 -1.20 -13.12 8.25
N LYS A 111 -1.99 -12.42 9.07
CA LYS A 111 -3.06 -11.55 8.59
C LYS A 111 -2.50 -10.38 7.77
N PRO A 112 -3.28 -9.76 6.87
CA PRO A 112 -2.86 -8.59 6.08
C PRO A 112 -2.28 -7.46 6.95
N ILE A 113 -2.93 -7.14 8.08
CA ILE A 113 -2.40 -6.15 9.03
C ILE A 113 -1.07 -6.58 9.66
N GLY A 114 -0.83 -7.88 9.80
CA GLY A 114 0.43 -8.41 10.34
C GLY A 114 1.64 -8.04 9.47
N TYR A 115 1.51 -8.09 8.14
CA TYR A 115 2.56 -7.61 7.24
C TYR A 115 2.80 -6.12 7.40
N VAL A 116 1.72 -5.33 7.48
CA VAL A 116 1.80 -3.88 7.65
C VAL A 116 2.56 -3.54 8.94
N LEU A 117 2.15 -4.12 10.07
CA LEU A 117 2.77 -3.86 11.37
C LEU A 117 4.23 -4.30 11.40
N CYS A 118 4.54 -5.47 10.84
CA CYS A 118 5.91 -5.96 10.77
C CYS A 118 6.81 -5.03 9.93
N LEU A 119 6.35 -4.61 8.74
CA LEU A 119 7.13 -3.73 7.86
C LEU A 119 7.31 -2.31 8.43
N LEU A 120 6.42 -1.89 9.33
CA LEU A 120 6.52 -0.61 10.04
C LEU A 120 7.45 -0.65 11.27
N ARG A 121 7.95 -1.81 11.69
CA ARG A 121 8.74 -1.96 12.91
C ARG A 121 10.15 -1.39 12.80
N ASP A 122 10.85 -1.71 11.72
CA ASP A 122 12.27 -1.39 11.57
C ASP A 122 12.47 -0.13 10.71
N GLY A 123 13.36 0.78 11.10
CA GLY A 123 13.45 2.14 10.52
C GLY A 123 13.59 2.21 8.99
N LYS A 124 14.47 1.38 8.39
CA LYS A 124 14.68 1.36 6.94
C LYS A 124 13.44 0.84 6.19
N THR A 125 12.89 -0.28 6.64
CA THR A 125 11.70 -0.93 6.07
C THR A 125 10.48 -0.02 6.20
N LYS A 126 10.31 0.59 7.37
CA LYS A 126 9.24 1.54 7.68
C LYS A 126 9.24 2.70 6.71
N ASN A 127 10.38 3.35 6.48
CA ASN A 127 10.46 4.52 5.61
C ASN A 127 10.06 4.17 4.16
N ALA A 128 10.65 3.11 3.61
CA ALA A 128 10.33 2.66 2.25
C ALA A 128 8.87 2.23 2.10
N PHE A 129 8.32 1.51 3.09
CA PHE A 129 6.92 1.08 3.08
C PHE A 129 5.96 2.26 3.20
N GLN A 130 6.20 3.21 4.10
CA GLN A 130 5.36 4.40 4.27
C GLN A 130 5.34 5.26 2.99
N GLN A 131 6.51 5.48 2.37
CA GLN A 131 6.57 6.22 1.11
C GLN A 131 5.83 5.49 -0.01
N LEU A 132 5.96 4.16 -0.08
CA LEU A 132 5.19 3.36 -1.03
C LEU A 132 3.69 3.54 -0.83
N MET A 133 3.17 3.34 0.39
CA MET A 133 1.74 3.49 0.67
C MET A 133 1.23 4.90 0.35
N LYS A 134 1.97 5.95 0.77
CA LYS A 134 1.65 7.34 0.46
C LYS A 134 1.63 7.63 -1.04
N SER A 135 2.55 7.04 -1.81
CA SER A 135 2.60 7.21 -3.26
C SER A 135 1.41 6.57 -4.00
N ARG A 136 0.64 5.71 -3.32
CA ARG A 136 -0.57 5.14 -3.90
C ARG A 136 -1.73 6.12 -3.79
N ASP A 137 -1.96 6.69 -2.60
CA ASP A 137 -3.11 7.57 -2.35
C ASP A 137 -2.71 8.77 -1.48
N GLU A 138 -1.96 9.72 -2.05
CA GLU A 138 -1.42 10.85 -1.29
C GLU A 138 -2.52 11.67 -0.59
N ASP A 139 -3.66 11.82 -1.27
CA ASP A 139 -4.80 12.59 -0.79
C ASP A 139 -5.39 11.98 0.48
N PHE A 140 -5.57 10.66 0.54
CA PHE A 140 -5.97 9.98 1.78
C PHE A 140 -5.01 10.33 2.92
N PHE A 141 -3.70 10.13 2.71
CA PHE A 141 -2.71 10.36 3.76
C PHE A 141 -2.59 11.84 4.18
N ARG A 142 -2.94 12.79 3.30
CA ARG A 142 -2.89 14.24 3.58
C ARG A 142 -4.15 14.75 4.26
N THR A 143 -5.32 14.18 3.96
CA THR A 143 -6.62 14.78 4.30
C THR A 143 -7.42 13.99 5.33
N GLN A 144 -7.19 12.69 5.49
CA GLN A 144 -8.05 11.81 6.29
C GLN A 144 -8.19 12.23 7.77
N CYS A 145 -7.19 12.92 8.31
CA CYS A 145 -7.17 13.40 9.69
C CYS A 145 -7.63 14.85 9.87
N LYS A 146 -8.02 15.55 8.80
CA LYS A 146 -8.50 16.94 8.89
C LYS A 146 -9.94 16.96 9.38
N ASN A 147 -10.26 17.97 10.19
CA ASN A 147 -11.60 18.15 10.76
C ASN A 147 -12.62 18.44 9.66
#